data_AF-A0A6I5CDS9-F1
#
_entry.id   AF-A0A6I5CDS9-F1
#
_cell.length_a   1.000
_cell.length_b   1.000
_cell.length_c   1.000
_cell.angle_alpha   90.00
_cell.angle_beta   90.00
_cell.angle_gamma   90.00
#
_symmetry.space_group_name_H-M   'P 1'
#
loop_
_entity.id
_entity.type
_entity.pdbx_description
1 polymer ?
#
loop_
_entity_poly.entity_id
_entity_poly.type
_entity_poly.pdbx_seq_one_letter_code
_entity_poly.pdbx_strand_id
1 'polypeptide(L)' 'DRVPTARQALLDAGLTCDGVLLQASRLAPLPGDVTRLAATHPVFLLWGVRPPAAPVEGSPAALPENGSEEESEEGVAQ' A
#
# COMPACT_ATOMS: atom_id res chain seq x y z
N ASP A 1 21.95 13.17 10.79
CA ASP A 1 20.52 13.18 10.48
C ASP A 1 20.07 11.73 10.24
N ARG A 2 18.94 11.29 10.79
CA ARG A 2 18.52 9.88 10.73
C ARG A 2 17.65 9.56 9.51
N VAL A 3 16.91 10.54 9.01
CA VAL A 3 15.93 10.35 7.93
C VAL A 3 16.61 10.03 6.59
N PRO A 4 17.61 10.79 6.11
CA PRO A 4 18.32 10.47 4.87
C PRO A 4 19.05 9.12 4.93
N THR A 5 19.66 8.80 6.08
CA THR A 5 20.37 7.53 6.28
C THR A 5 19.41 6.34 6.22
N ALA A 6 18.25 6.43 6.89
CA ALA A 6 17.24 5.37 6.85
C ALA A 6 16.62 5.22 5.45
N ARG A 7 16.33 6.34 4.76
CA ARG A 7 15.88 6.32 3.36
C ARG A 7 16.88 5.63 2.45
N GLN A 8 18.17 5.95 2.56
CA GLN A 8 19.20 5.32 1.74
C GLN A 8 19.28 3.81 1.99
N ALA A 9 19.24 3.38 3.25
CA ALA A 9 19.26 1.96 3.59
C ALA A 9 18.08 1.17 2.99
N LEU A 10 16.89 1.77 2.93
CA LEU A 10 15.72 1.16 2.28
C LEU A 10 15.92 1.02 0.77
N LEU A 11 16.45 2.05 0.12
CA LEU A 11 16.75 2.02 -1.32
C LEU A 11 17.85 1.01 -1.66
N ASP A 12 18.91 0.96 -0.87
CA ASP A 12 20.02 0.02 -1.04
C ASP A 12 19.55 -1.44 -0.87
N ALA A 13 18.48 -1.67 -0.09
CA ALA A 13 17.82 -2.96 0.04
C ALA A 13 16.89 -3.32 -1.13
N GLY A 14 16.82 -2.50 -2.18
CA GLY A 14 15.94 -2.70 -3.34
C GLY A 14 14.45 -2.45 -3.05
N LEU A 15 14.13 -1.78 -1.94
CA LEU A 15 12.78 -1.36 -1.62
C LEU A 15 12.54 0.05 -2.17
N THR A 16 11.31 0.34 -2.60
CA THR A 16 10.90 1.74 -2.73
C THR A 16 10.68 2.32 -1.34
N CYS A 17 11.00 3.59 -1.13
CA CYS A 17 10.87 4.23 0.19
C CYS A 17 9.69 5.20 0.18
N ASP A 18 8.82 5.06 1.18
CA ASP A 18 7.72 5.99 1.47
C ASP A 18 7.80 6.43 2.94
N GLY A 19 7.08 7.49 3.29
CA GLY A 19 7.16 8.08 4.61
C GLY A 19 6.15 9.18 4.90
N VAL A 20 5.95 9.44 6.18
CA VAL A 20 5.08 10.53 6.67
C VAL A 20 5.69 11.22 7.87
N LEU A 21 5.41 12.51 8.01
CA LEU A 21 5.60 13.23 9.28
C LEU A 21 4.38 12.99 10.17
N LEU A 22 4.56 12.19 11.21
CA LEU A 22 3.51 11.89 12.17
C LEU A 22 3.54 12.90 13.32
N GLN A 23 2.45 13.66 13.44
CA GLN A 23 2.18 14.51 14.59
C GLN A 23 0.97 13.95 15.33
N ALA A 24 1.20 13.44 16.53
CA ALA A 24 0.15 12.93 17.39
C ALA A 24 0.03 13.80 18.65
N SER A 25 -1.19 13.90 19.17
CA SER A 25 -1.47 14.52 20.46
C SER A 25 -2.31 13.57 21.29
N ARG A 26 -2.05 13.53 22.60
CA ARG A 26 -2.84 12.73 23.53
C ARG A 26 -3.79 13.63 24.30
N LEU A 27 -4.99 13.12 24.58
CA LEU A 27 -5.92 13.79 25.48
C LEU A 27 -5.37 13.70 26.92
N ALA A 28 -5.33 14.83 27.60
CA ALA A 28 -4.92 14.92 29.00
C ALA A 28 -5.96 15.73 29.79
N PRO A 29 -6.40 15.25 30.97
CA PRO A 29 -7.36 15.99 31.77
C PRO A 29 -6.74 17.28 32.32
N LEU A 30 -7.59 18.27 32.54
CA LEU A 30 -7.31 19.50 33.27
C LEU A 30 -8.33 19.65 34.40
N PRO A 31 -8.02 20.45 35.45
CA PRO A 31 -9.00 20.77 36.48
C PRO A 31 -10.27 21.39 35.88
N GLY A 32 -11.45 20.95 36.37
CA GLY A 32 -12.75 21.45 35.90
C GLY A 32 -13.37 20.65 34.74
N ASP A 33 -13.12 19.34 34.66
CA ASP A 33 -13.69 18.39 33.67
C ASP A 33 -13.42 18.71 32.19
N VAL A 34 -12.43 19.56 31.91
CA VAL A 34 -11.98 19.86 30.55
C VAL A 34 -10.79 19.01 30.16
N THR A 35 -10.70 18.70 28.87
CA THR A 35 -9.60 17.92 28.31
C THR A 35 -8.78 18.78 27.36
N ARG A 36 -7.46 18.72 27.47
CA ARG A 36 -6.54 19.34 26.52
C ARG A 36 -5.89 18.31 25.62
N LEU A 37 -5.45 18.74 24.45
CA LEU A 37 -4.53 17.98 23.61
C LEU A 37 -3.09 18.31 24.04
N ALA A 38 -2.35 17.29 24.45
CA ALA A 38 -0.93 17.35 24.74
C ALA A 38 -0.16 16.81 23.52
N ALA A 39 0.49 17.69 22.78
CA ALA A 39 1.30 17.30 21.63
C ALA A 39 2.48 16.42 22.04
N THR A 40 2.68 15.32 21.30
CA THR A 40 3.91 14.54 21.36
C THR A 40 4.89 15.04 20.31
N HIS A 41 6.20 14.87 20.54
CA HIS A 41 7.23 15.28 19.59
C HIS A 41 6.93 14.73 18.18
N PRO A 42 7.03 15.54 17.11
CA PRO A 42 6.83 15.06 15.76
C PRO A 42 7.86 13.98 15.42
N VAL A 43 7.42 12.90 14.78
CA VAL A 43 8.31 11.81 14.35
C VAL A 43 8.16 11.58 12.85
N PHE A 44 9.28 11.38 12.17
CA PHE A 44 9.27 10.87 10.79
C PHE A 44 9.19 9.36 10.81
N LEU A 45 8.15 8.82 10.18
CA LEU A 45 7.99 7.40 9.93
C LEU A 45 8.39 7.12 8.47
N LEU A 46 9.32 6.20 8.27
CA LEU A 46 9.73 5.71 6.95
C LEU A 46 9.49 4.21 6.86
N TRP A 47 9.10 3.71 5.69
CA TRP A 47 8.96 2.27 5.42
C TRP A 47 9.33 1.94 3.98
N GLY A 48 9.71 0.69 3.77
CA GLY A 48 9.98 0.15 2.44
C GLY A 48 8.76 -0.53 1.85
N VAL A 49 8.43 -0.23 0.60
CA VAL A 49 7.43 -0.95 -0.19
C VAL A 49 8.17 -1.82 -1.20
N ARG A 50 7.86 -3.12 -1.16
CA ARG A 50 8.41 -4.07 -2.13
C ARG A 50 7.86 -3.73 -3.51
N PRO A 51 8.73 -3.45 -4.51
CA PRO A 51 8.27 -3.25 -5.87
C PRO A 51 7.46 -4.47 -6.33
N PRO A 52 6.42 -4.29 -7.17
CA PRO A 52 5.77 -5.42 -7.81
C PRO A 52 6.84 -6.22 -8.58
N ALA A 53 6.70 -7.55 -8.60
CA ALA A 53 7.57 -8.37 -9.41
C ALA A 53 7.46 -7.87 -10.86
N ALA A 54 8.60 -7.56 -11.48
CA ALA A 54 8.62 -7.28 -12.90
C ALA A 54 8.02 -8.51 -13.62
N PRO A 55 7.14 -8.32 -14.61
CA PRO A 55 6.75 -9.42 -15.48
C PRO A 55 8.04 -10.04 -16.01
N VAL A 56 8.27 -11.32 -15.72
CA VAL A 56 9.37 -12.02 -16.36
C VAL A 56 9.04 -12.09 -17.85
N GLU A 57 9.81 -11.36 -18.65
CA GLU A 57 9.69 -11.36 -20.09
C GLU A 57 9.97 -12.79 -20.57
N GLY A 58 8.91 -13.51 -20.95
CA GLY A 58 8.98 -14.93 -21.34
C GLY A 58 8.21 -15.93 -20.48
N SER A 59 7.46 -15.53 -19.44
CA SER A 59 6.43 -16.44 -18.90
C SER A 59 5.32 -16.56 -19.94
N PRO A 60 4.91 -17.78 -20.37
CA PRO A 60 3.74 -17.92 -21.21
C PRO A 60 2.57 -17.42 -20.37
N ALA A 61 2.13 -16.19 -20.67
CA ALA A 61 0.87 -15.66 -20.19
C ALA A 61 -0.15 -16.79 -20.33
N ALA A 62 -0.81 -17.12 -19.22
CA ALA A 62 -1.96 -18.00 -19.24
C ALA A 62 -2.81 -17.57 -20.43
N LEU A 63 -2.89 -18.44 -21.44
CA LEU A 63 -3.61 -18.17 -22.67
C LEU A 63 -5.00 -17.68 -22.26
N PRO A 64 -5.53 -16.58 -22.84
CA PRO A 64 -6.93 -16.28 -22.65
C PRO A 64 -7.70 -17.52 -23.11
N GLU A 65 -8.47 -18.10 -22.20
CA GLU A 65 -9.32 -19.25 -22.49
C GLU A 65 -10.31 -18.77 -23.55
N ASN A 66 -10.02 -19.09 -24.82
CA ASN A 66 -10.83 -18.68 -25.96
C ASN A 66 -12.25 -19.17 -25.72
N GLY A 67 -13.18 -18.22 -25.69
CA GLY A 67 -14.60 -18.53 -25.78
C GLY A 67 -14.85 -19.34 -27.03
N SER A 68 -15.12 -20.62 -26.85
CA SER A 68 -15.80 -21.42 -27.85
C SER A 68 -17.27 -21.02 -27.83
N GLU A 69 -17.66 -20.33 -28.89
CA GLU A 69 -19.03 -20.19 -29.33
C GLU A 69 -19.66 -21.59 -29.42
N GLU A 70 -20.58 -21.91 -28.50
CA GLU A 70 -21.62 -22.91 -28.75
C GLU A 70 -22.93 -22.16 -28.96
N GLU A 71 -23.05 -21.59 -30.16
CA GLU A 71 -24.34 -21.33 -30.77
C GLU A 71 -24.78 -22.63 -31.45
N SER A 72 -25.66 -23.41 -30.82
CA SER A 72 -26.47 -24.43 -31.50
C SER A 72 -27.67 -24.84 -30.64
N GLU A 73 -28.84 -24.44 -31.16
CA GLU A 73 -30.14 -25.15 -31.18
C GLU A 73 -30.77 -25.50 -29.81
N GLU A 74 -32.05 -25.29 -29.54
CA GLU A 74 -33.21 -25.77 -30.30
C GLU A 74 -34.47 -25.32 -29.53
N GLY A 75 -35.58 -25.00 -30.19
CA GLY A 75 -36.80 -24.63 -29.47
C GLY A 75 -38.01 -24.26 -30.32
N VAL A 76 -38.38 -25.14 -31.23
CA VAL A 76 -39.68 -25.20 -31.93
C VAL A 76 -40.87 -25.09 -30.97
N ALA A 77 -41.87 -24.27 -31.32
CA ALA A 77 -43.27 -24.70 -31.56
C ALA A 77 -44.30 -23.56 -31.37
N GLN A 78 -45.02 -23.32 -32.48
CA GLN A 78 -46.42 -22.86 -32.63
C GLN A 78 -46.87 -21.54 -31.98
#